data_AF-A0A1D2NJ18-F1
#
_entry.id   AF-A0A1D2NJ18-F1
#
_cell.length_a   1.000
_cell.length_b   1.000
_cell.length_c   1.000
_cell.angle_alpha   90.00
_cell.angle_beta   90.00
_cell.angle_gamma   90.00
#
_symmetry.space_group_name_H-M   'P 1'
#
loop_
_entity.id
_entity.type
_entity.pdbx_description
1 polymer ?
#
loop_
_entity_poly.entity_id
_entity_poly.type
_entity_poly.pdbx_seq_one_letter_code
_entity_poly.pdbx_strand_id
1 'polypeptide(L)'
;MNSELRQPDSVSSEQPKRKVKSGFDDPKLDPVWLYETLRKEINQEATYNLENDAKLRAVTQGTVNYEQFRQMVLGAHIRPLDKKDKIEGCQNGRRPHVVWNTVAAKGSSTDVSSKAKDSGSSSNDQANDGALANE
;
A
#
# COMPACT_ATOMS: atom_id res chain seq x y z
N MET A 1 88.76 -10.07 -42.90
CA MET A 1 87.96 -10.47 -41.73
C MET A 1 87.04 -9.31 -41.42
N ASN A 2 85.87 -9.27 -42.07
CA ASN A 2 84.86 -8.24 -41.81
C ASN A 2 83.82 -8.85 -40.88
N SER A 3 83.80 -8.38 -39.64
CA SER A 3 82.86 -8.80 -38.61
C SER A 3 81.59 -7.96 -38.77
N GLU A 4 80.68 -8.41 -39.64
CA GLU A 4 79.34 -7.82 -39.80
C GLU A 4 78.57 -7.99 -38.48
N LEU A 5 78.37 -6.90 -37.76
CA LEU A 5 77.63 -6.85 -36.50
C LEU A 5 76.13 -7.02 -36.81
N ARG A 6 75.62 -8.25 -36.76
CA ARG A 6 74.20 -8.54 -36.92
C ARG A 6 73.47 -8.05 -35.67
N GLN A 7 72.81 -6.90 -35.77
CA GLN A 7 71.87 -6.48 -34.72
C GLN A 7 70.70 -7.46 -34.67
N PRO A 8 70.21 -7.85 -33.48
CA PRO A 8 68.99 -8.64 -33.39
C PRO A 8 67.81 -7.74 -33.79
N ASP A 9 67.15 -8.10 -34.88
CA ASP A 9 65.87 -7.50 -35.26
C ASP A 9 64.95 -7.55 -34.04
N SER A 10 64.59 -6.38 -33.54
CA SER A 10 63.55 -6.24 -32.54
C SER A 10 62.27 -6.79 -33.16
N VAL A 11 61.91 -8.03 -32.83
CA VAL A 11 60.54 -8.51 -32.99
C VAL A 11 59.72 -7.66 -32.03
N SER A 12 59.30 -6.50 -32.54
CA SER A 12 58.24 -5.70 -31.94
C SER A 12 57.04 -6.61 -31.89
N SER A 13 56.78 -7.16 -30.71
CA SER A 13 55.55 -7.87 -30.42
C SER A 13 54.42 -6.84 -30.43
N GLU A 14 54.04 -6.37 -31.61
CA GLU A 14 52.74 -5.74 -31.84
C GLU A 14 51.69 -6.84 -31.69
N GLN A 15 51.40 -7.16 -30.44
CA GLN A 15 50.13 -7.80 -30.11
C GLN A 15 49.04 -6.87 -30.66
N PRO A 16 48.20 -7.31 -31.61
CA PRO A 16 47.10 -6.48 -32.05
C PRO A 16 46.27 -6.19 -30.81
N LYS A 17 46.17 -4.90 -30.43
CA LYS A 17 45.25 -4.44 -29.39
C LYS A 17 43.85 -4.82 -29.84
N ARG A 18 43.41 -6.04 -29.52
CA ARG A 18 42.02 -6.44 -29.67
C ARG A 18 41.27 -5.41 -28.83
N LYS A 19 40.60 -4.48 -29.50
CA LYS A 19 39.52 -3.69 -28.90
C LYS A 19 38.51 -4.73 -28.47
N VAL A 20 38.64 -5.21 -27.23
CA VAL A 20 37.55 -5.85 -26.53
C VAL A 20 36.48 -4.78 -26.55
N LYS A 21 35.42 -5.00 -27.32
CA LYS A 21 34.17 -4.28 -27.11
C LYS A 21 33.87 -4.53 -25.65
N SER A 22 34.16 -3.56 -24.80
CA SER A 22 33.61 -3.55 -23.46
C SER A 22 32.12 -3.68 -23.69
N GLY A 23 31.52 -4.80 -23.30
CA GLY A 23 30.06 -4.99 -23.33
C GLY A 23 29.33 -4.06 -22.36
N PHE A 24 29.91 -2.90 -22.10
CA PHE A 24 29.49 -1.84 -21.21
C PHE A 24 28.72 -0.74 -21.96
N ASP A 25 28.75 -0.75 -23.30
CA ASP A 25 28.02 0.21 -24.12
C ASP A 25 26.58 -0.24 -24.45
N ASP A 26 26.14 -1.39 -23.92
CA ASP A 26 24.75 -1.81 -24.00
C ASP A 26 23.94 -0.97 -22.99
N PRO A 27 23.01 -0.10 -23.41
CA PRO A 27 22.26 0.79 -22.51
C PRO A 27 21.40 0.04 -21.48
N LYS A 28 21.23 -1.28 -21.67
CA LYS A 28 20.49 -2.20 -20.78
C LYS A 28 21.36 -2.83 -19.69
N LEU A 29 22.69 -2.71 -19.80
CA LEU A 29 23.68 -3.17 -18.83
C LEU A 29 24.24 -2.02 -17.96
N ASP A 30 23.64 -0.83 -18.04
CA ASP A 30 23.93 0.24 -17.09
C ASP A 30 23.41 -0.16 -15.68
N PRO A 31 24.28 -0.20 -14.65
CA PRO A 31 23.87 -0.52 -13.28
C PRO A 31 22.74 0.37 -12.76
N VAL A 32 22.66 1.63 -13.21
CA VAL A 32 21.58 2.55 -12.80
C VAL A 32 20.24 2.11 -13.38
N TRP A 33 20.19 1.85 -14.70
CA TRP A 33 18.98 1.36 -15.36
C TRP A 33 18.48 0.03 -14.80
N LEU A 34 19.41 -0.90 -14.53
CA LEU A 34 19.09 -2.19 -13.91
C LEU A 34 18.43 -1.99 -12.54
N TYR A 35 19.02 -1.13 -11.71
CA TYR A 35 18.54 -0.88 -10.36
C TYR A 35 17.16 -0.22 -10.34
N GLU A 36 16.92 0.74 -11.24
CA GLU A 36 15.60 1.35 -11.40
C GLU A 36 14.56 0.35 -11.88
N THR A 37 14.91 -0.49 -12.85
CA THR A 37 14.00 -1.51 -13.38
C THR A 37 13.63 -2.52 -12.30
N LEU A 38 14.62 -3.02 -11.56
CA LEU A 38 14.43 -3.90 -10.41
C LEU A 38 13.49 -3.26 -9.37
N ARG A 39 13.75 -2.00 -9.00
CA ARG A 39 12.89 -1.27 -8.04
C ARG A 39 11.46 -1.14 -8.54
N LYS A 40 11.27 -0.86 -9.84
CA LYS A 40 9.93 -0.76 -10.44
C LYS A 40 9.21 -2.10 -10.37
N GLU A 41 9.87 -3.19 -10.75
CA GLU A 41 9.30 -4.54 -10.72
C GLU A 41 8.91 -4.97 -9.31
N ILE A 42 9.77 -4.74 -8.31
CA ILE A 42 9.46 -5.04 -6.89
C ILE A 42 8.23 -4.26 -6.42
N ASN A 43 8.16 -2.96 -6.74
CA ASN A 43 7.02 -2.13 -6.34
C ASN A 43 5.72 -2.58 -7.03
N GLN A 44 5.79 -2.95 -8.31
CA GLN A 44 4.64 -3.48 -9.06
C GLN A 44 4.12 -4.79 -8.43
N GLU A 45 5.02 -5.70 -8.07
CA GLU A 45 4.66 -6.94 -7.39
C GLU A 45 4.01 -6.66 -6.02
N ALA A 46 4.57 -5.74 -5.25
CA ALA A 46 4.00 -5.34 -3.97
C ALA A 46 2.58 -4.77 -4.12
N THR A 47 2.35 -3.89 -5.11
CA THR A 47 1.01 -3.35 -5.39
C THR A 47 0.03 -4.42 -5.86
N TYR A 48 0.49 -5.35 -6.71
CA TYR A 48 -0.34 -6.45 -7.22
C TYR A 48 -0.83 -7.36 -6.09
N ASN A 49 0.04 -7.65 -5.12
CA ASN A 49 -0.32 -8.44 -3.95
C ASN A 49 -1.39 -7.75 -3.08
N LEU A 50 -1.24 -6.44 -2.83
CA LEU A 50 -2.23 -5.66 -2.08
C LEU A 50 -3.58 -5.59 -2.80
N GLU A 51 -3.57 -5.38 -4.11
CA GLU A 51 -4.80 -5.35 -4.92
C GLU A 51 -5.52 -6.70 -4.89
N ASN A 52 -4.79 -7.81 -5.05
CA ASN A 52 -5.40 -9.14 -5.03
C ASN A 52 -5.99 -9.47 -3.67
N ASP A 53 -5.27 -9.15 -2.60
CA ASP A 53 -5.80 -9.28 -1.24
C ASP A 53 -7.06 -8.41 -1.05
N ALA A 54 -7.07 -7.18 -1.57
CA ALA A 54 -8.27 -6.33 -1.55
C ALA A 54 -9.42 -6.89 -2.40
N LYS A 55 -9.15 -7.50 -3.56
CA LYS A 55 -10.15 -8.19 -4.39
C LYS A 55 -10.80 -9.33 -3.62
N LEU A 56 -9.98 -10.17 -2.97
CA LEU A 56 -10.46 -11.28 -2.14
C LEU A 56 -11.29 -10.74 -0.95
N ARG A 57 -10.79 -9.73 -0.25
CA ARG A 57 -11.51 -9.07 0.84
C ARG A 57 -12.87 -8.51 0.39
N ALA A 58 -12.92 -7.78 -0.72
CA ALA A 58 -14.16 -7.22 -1.25
C ALA A 58 -15.20 -8.30 -1.61
N VAL A 59 -14.76 -9.41 -2.20
CA VAL A 59 -15.63 -10.56 -2.50
C VAL A 59 -16.14 -11.20 -1.21
N THR A 60 -15.27 -11.45 -0.22
CA THR A 60 -15.68 -12.06 1.06
C THR A 60 -16.61 -11.17 1.87
N GLN A 61 -16.47 -9.85 1.78
CA GLN A 61 -17.33 -8.87 2.44
C GLN A 61 -18.69 -8.71 1.72
N GLY A 62 -18.84 -9.25 0.51
CA GLY A 62 -20.10 -9.21 -0.23
C GLY A 62 -20.44 -7.82 -0.78
N THR A 63 -19.48 -7.14 -1.41
CA THR A 63 -19.75 -5.85 -2.07
C THR A 63 -20.85 -5.98 -3.14
N VAL A 64 -21.93 -5.21 -3.01
CA VAL A 64 -23.12 -5.33 -3.88
C VAL A 64 -22.93 -4.61 -5.22
N ASN A 65 -22.10 -3.57 -5.27
CA ASN A 65 -21.88 -2.75 -6.47
C ASN A 65 -20.42 -2.78 -6.92
N TYR A 66 -20.20 -2.79 -8.24
CA TYR A 66 -18.86 -2.77 -8.82
C TYR A 66 -18.07 -1.51 -8.45
N GLU A 67 -18.73 -0.35 -8.32
CA GLU A 67 -18.03 0.88 -7.95
C GLU A 67 -17.41 0.77 -6.55
N GLN A 68 -18.10 0.12 -5.61
CA GLN A 68 -17.57 -0.11 -4.27
C GLN A 68 -16.37 -1.07 -4.31
N PHE A 69 -16.48 -2.16 -5.07
CA PHE A 69 -15.37 -3.08 -5.30
C PHE A 69 -14.15 -2.35 -5.89
N ARG A 70 -14.37 -1.53 -6.93
CA ARG A 70 -13.33 -0.74 -7.59
C ARG A 70 -12.63 0.19 -6.61
N GLN A 71 -13.39 0.89 -5.78
CA GLN A 71 -12.82 1.80 -4.77
C GLN A 71 -11.98 1.05 -3.73
N MET A 72 -12.42 -0.13 -3.30
CA MET A 72 -11.64 -0.96 -2.35
C MET A 72 -10.32 -1.43 -2.95
N VAL A 73 -10.32 -1.86 -4.21
CA VAL A 73 -9.11 -2.32 -4.90
C VAL A 73 -8.16 -1.15 -5.19
N LEU A 74 -8.67 -0.03 -5.68
CA LEU A 74 -7.87 1.18 -5.92
C LEU A 74 -7.28 1.74 -4.62
N GLY A 75 -8.02 1.66 -3.52
CA GLY A 75 -7.57 2.10 -2.20
C GLY A 75 -6.60 1.15 -1.50
N ALA A 76 -6.30 -0.03 -2.06
CA ALA A 76 -5.54 -1.07 -1.37
C ALA A 76 -4.10 -0.66 -1.01
N HIS A 77 -3.50 0.22 -1.81
CA HIS A 77 -2.14 0.72 -1.58
C HIS A 77 -2.07 1.91 -0.61
N ILE A 78 -3.21 2.37 -0.07
CA ILE A 78 -3.23 3.49 0.88
C ILE A 78 -2.79 2.97 2.25
N ARG A 79 -1.72 3.56 2.79
CA ARG A 79 -1.24 3.22 4.13
C ARG A 79 -2.20 3.77 5.18
N PRO A 80 -2.39 3.06 6.31
CA PRO A 80 -3.11 3.62 7.44
C PRO A 80 -2.43 4.91 7.89
N LEU A 81 -3.24 5.86 8.34
CA LEU A 81 -2.77 7.17 8.77
C LEU A 81 -1.94 7.04 10.06
N ASP A 82 -0.70 7.53 10.04
CA ASP A 82 0.16 7.54 11.22
C ASP A 82 -0.17 8.73 12.12
N LYS A 83 0.13 8.62 13.43
CA LYS A 83 -0.05 9.73 14.39
C LYS A 83 0.75 10.99 14.04
N LYS A 84 1.78 10.84 13.20
CA LYS A 84 2.65 11.91 12.71
C LYS A 84 2.06 12.58 11.46
N ASP A 85 1.13 11.94 10.79
CA ASP A 85 0.51 12.45 9.60
C ASP A 85 -0.47 13.55 9.99
N LYS A 86 -0.20 14.76 9.49
CA LYS A 86 -1.05 15.92 9.75
C LYS A 86 -2.24 15.84 8.80
N ILE A 87 -3.43 15.65 9.36
CA ILE A 87 -4.66 15.90 8.60
C ILE A 87 -4.81 17.42 8.52
N GLU A 88 -4.81 17.98 7.32
CA GLU A 88 -5.14 19.40 7.12
C GLU A 88 -6.49 19.70 7.78
N GLY A 89 -6.51 20.66 8.71
CA GLY A 89 -7.67 20.98 9.55
C GLY A 89 -7.64 20.39 10.97
N CYS A 90 -6.81 19.40 11.26
CA CYS A 90 -6.58 18.84 12.61
C CYS A 90 -5.27 19.37 13.21
N GLN A 91 -5.06 20.69 13.20
CA GLN A 91 -3.86 21.29 13.78
C GLN A 91 -3.82 20.99 15.30
N ASN A 92 -2.71 20.42 15.76
CA ASN A 92 -2.40 20.13 17.16
C ASN A 92 -3.22 19.02 17.83
N GLY A 93 -3.63 17.99 17.07
CA GLY A 93 -4.35 16.82 17.62
C GLY A 93 -5.78 17.15 18.10
N ARG A 94 -6.18 18.42 18.02
CA ARG A 94 -7.55 18.84 18.18
C ARG A 94 -8.21 18.72 16.81
N ARG A 95 -9.05 17.71 16.66
CA ARG A 95 -10.03 17.70 15.57
C ARG A 95 -10.79 19.05 15.68
N PRO A 96 -11.07 19.74 14.57
CA PRO A 96 -12.05 20.81 14.62
C PRO A 96 -13.30 20.20 15.25
N HIS A 97 -14.01 20.93 16.11
CA HIS A 97 -15.12 20.41 16.91
C HIS A 97 -16.26 19.91 16.01
N VAL A 98 -16.07 18.74 15.41
CA VAL A 98 -17.02 18.01 14.60
C VAL A 98 -17.88 17.30 15.61
N VAL A 99 -19.05 17.88 15.87
CA VAL A 99 -20.08 17.20 16.65
C VAL A 99 -20.58 16.06 15.77
N TRP A 100 -20.09 14.85 16.03
CA TRP A 100 -20.51 13.64 15.32
C TRP A 100 -22.01 13.35 15.47
N ASN A 101 -22.68 14.06 16.38
CA ASN A 101 -24.10 13.99 16.62
C ASN A 101 -24.72 15.39 16.83
N THR A 102 -25.29 15.96 15.78
CA THR A 102 -25.97 17.27 15.83
C THR A 102 -27.19 17.28 16.75
N VAL A 103 -27.78 16.11 17.05
CA VAL A 103 -28.94 15.97 17.93
C VAL A 103 -28.54 16.15 19.40
N ALA A 104 -27.30 15.80 19.76
CA ALA A 104 -26.80 15.96 21.13
C ALA A 104 -26.51 17.42 21.52
N ALA A 105 -26.28 18.31 20.55
CA ALA A 105 -26.05 19.73 20.82
C ALA A 105 -27.32 20.49 21.24
N LYS A 106 -28.50 19.90 21.05
CA LYS A 106 -29.79 20.51 21.38
C LYS A 106 -30.39 19.86 22.63
N GLY A 107 -29.68 19.99 23.74
CA GLY A 107 -30.02 19.41 25.04
C GLY A 107 -30.18 20.43 26.16
N SER A 108 -30.77 21.61 25.92
CA SER A 108 -31.27 22.48 26.99
C SER A 108 -32.24 23.54 26.46
N SER A 109 -33.52 23.17 26.31
CA SER A 109 -34.71 24.04 26.48
C SER A 109 -35.89 23.42 25.74
N THR A 110 -36.60 22.52 26.40
CA THR A 110 -38.06 22.44 26.32
C THR A 110 -38.54 21.86 27.65
N ASP A 111 -38.82 22.77 28.59
CA ASP A 111 -39.84 22.50 29.61
C ASP A 111 -41.14 22.21 28.87
N VAL A 112 -41.51 20.95 28.75
CA VAL A 112 -42.88 20.54 28.47
C VAL A 112 -43.35 19.66 29.61
N SER A 113 -44.10 20.34 30.47
CA SER A 113 -45.13 19.84 31.37
C SER A 113 -45.44 18.35 31.25
N SER A 114 -45.26 17.71 32.38
CA SER A 114 -45.66 16.37 32.76
C SER A 114 -47.06 15.91 32.32
N LYS A 115 -47.13 14.59 32.10
CA LYS A 115 -48.20 13.65 32.50
C LYS A 115 -49.24 13.25 31.43
N ALA A 116 -48.94 12.15 30.74
CA ALA A 116 -49.95 11.14 30.42
C ALA A 116 -49.32 9.75 30.56
N LYS A 117 -50.03 8.88 31.29
CA LYS A 117 -49.67 7.48 31.54
C LYS A 117 -49.82 6.70 30.23
N ASP A 118 -48.86 5.84 29.91
CA ASP A 118 -49.18 4.62 29.18
C ASP A 118 -48.37 3.44 29.73
N SER A 119 -49.10 2.39 30.00
CA SER A 119 -48.71 1.14 30.61
C SER A 119 -48.48 0.13 29.50
N GLY A 120 -47.24 -0.34 29.34
CA GLY A 120 -46.92 -1.41 28.40
C GLY A 120 -45.65 -2.13 28.81
N SER A 121 -45.76 -3.03 29.78
CA SER A 121 -44.80 -4.12 29.94
C SER A 121 -44.89 -5.03 28.72
N SER A 122 -43.77 -5.32 28.07
CA SER A 122 -43.62 -6.55 27.30
C SER A 122 -42.18 -7.03 27.40
N SER A 123 -41.97 -7.89 28.40
CA SER A 123 -40.77 -8.71 28.57
C SER A 123 -40.67 -9.67 27.38
N ASN A 124 -39.56 -9.64 26.64
CA ASN A 124 -39.17 -10.74 25.77
C ASN A 124 -37.85 -11.30 26.28
N ASP A 125 -37.95 -12.10 27.34
CA ASP A 125 -36.93 -13.07 27.71
C ASP A 125 -37.13 -14.31 26.84
N GLN A 126 -36.24 -14.52 25.86
CA GLN A 126 -36.01 -15.85 25.31
C GLN A 126 -34.51 -16.10 25.28
N ALA A 127 -34.05 -16.70 26.37
CA ALA A 127 -32.83 -17.48 26.42
C ALA A 127 -32.90 -18.58 25.34
N ASN A 128 -31.91 -18.65 24.48
CA ASN A 128 -31.66 -19.81 23.66
C ASN A 128 -30.31 -20.41 24.08
N ASP A 129 -30.35 -21.22 25.13
CA ASP A 129 -29.27 -22.12 25.50
C ASP A 129 -29.32 -23.34 24.57
N GLY A 130 -28.48 -23.33 23.54
CA GLY A 130 -28.32 -24.43 22.59
C GLY A 130 -26.91 -24.99 22.65
N ALA A 131 -26.59 -25.72 23.72
CA ALA A 131 -25.41 -26.56 23.82
C ALA A 131 -25.55 -27.78 22.90
N LEU A 132 -24.64 -27.95 21.94
CA LEU A 132 -24.33 -29.25 21.33
C LEU A 132 -22.83 -29.32 21.08
N ALA A 133 -22.15 -30.00 22.02
CA ALA A 133 -20.86 -30.63 21.78
C ALA A 133 -21.06 -31.72 20.72
N ASN A 134 -20.18 -31.78 19.73
CA ASN A 134 -20.03 -32.95 18.87
C ASN A 134 -18.59 -33.45 18.97
N GLU A 135 -18.54 -34.77 19.13
CA GLU A 135 -17.45 -35.73 19.19
C GLU A 135 -16.37 -35.58 18.10
#